data_AF-A0A9D6MHQ4-F1
#
_entry.id   AF-A0A9D6MHQ4-F1
#
_cell.length_a   1.000
_cell.length_b   1.000
_cell.length_c   1.000
_cell.angle_alpha   90.00
_cell.angle_beta   90.00
_cell.angle_gamma   90.00
#
_symmetry.space_group_name_H-M   'P 1'
#
loop_
_entity.id
_entity.type
_entity.pdbx_description
1 polymer ?
#
loop_
_entity_poly.entity_id
_entity_poly.type
_entity_poly.pdbx_seq_one_letter_code
_entity_poly.pdbx_strand_id
1 'polypeptide(L)'
;MRSLTLSHGRAVAAASHATGVPTTDRIALWFDGVLDNAYAAVRNVTLPNAETAIDMIVIGPPGIWAIYVETDSGQYKIEGNNFLAWDSAVRRYVALSPNPLEHLLYNEAQLRGWLNAAGLPPNSAHSVILFTDNDARVDSSNGAVRLIGPNDISTYPMEIARQPAILDEAAIERAFAAISRGELPEMPAPRLKPPARPGGFEPRQWAVLAALALLNICVLGGACALVAYLNR
;
A
#
# COMPACT_ATOMS: atom_id res chain seq x y z
N MET A 1 -32.54 -32.43 -9.12
CA MET A 1 -31.18 -32.01 -9.54
C MET A 1 -31.32 -30.87 -10.53
N ARG A 2 -31.21 -29.62 -10.08
CA ARG A 2 -31.18 -28.44 -10.96
C ARG A 2 -29.72 -28.20 -11.34
N SER A 3 -29.40 -28.45 -12.60
CA SER A 3 -28.15 -28.03 -13.23
C SER A 3 -28.18 -26.51 -13.32
N LEU A 4 -27.36 -25.83 -12.51
CA LEU A 4 -27.07 -24.41 -12.64
C LEU A 4 -26.02 -24.29 -13.75
N THR A 5 -26.48 -23.98 -14.95
CA THR A 5 -25.62 -23.58 -16.07
C THR A 5 -24.97 -22.25 -15.68
N LEU A 6 -23.71 -22.31 -15.25
CA LEU A 6 -22.89 -21.13 -14.95
C LEU A 6 -22.74 -20.28 -16.21
N SER A 7 -23.31 -19.08 -16.11
CA SER A 7 -23.33 -18.03 -17.12
C SER A 7 -21.93 -17.61 -17.53
N HIS A 8 -21.76 -17.36 -18.83
CA HIS A 8 -20.63 -16.61 -19.39
C HIS A 8 -20.49 -15.25 -18.68
N GLY A 9 -19.24 -14.83 -18.40
CA GLY A 9 -18.88 -13.50 -17.89
C GLY A 9 -19.16 -13.32 -16.41
N ARG A 10 -18.19 -13.65 -15.54
CA ARG A 10 -18.31 -13.40 -14.10
C ARG A 10 -18.22 -11.88 -13.87
N ALA A 11 -19.37 -11.30 -13.51
CA ALA A 11 -19.61 -9.86 -13.51
C ALA A 11 -18.57 -9.02 -12.74
N VAL A 12 -18.17 -7.90 -13.36
CA VAL A 12 -17.55 -6.76 -12.68
C VAL A 12 -18.58 -6.16 -11.72
N ALA A 13 -18.55 -6.56 -10.45
CA ALA A 13 -19.44 -6.00 -9.44
C ALA A 13 -18.93 -4.60 -9.04
N ALA A 14 -19.72 -3.58 -9.35
CA ALA A 14 -19.53 -2.26 -8.76
C ALA A 14 -19.99 -2.32 -7.29
N ALA A 15 -19.06 -2.14 -6.34
CA ALA A 15 -19.46 -1.87 -4.97
C ALA A 15 -20.20 -0.52 -4.96
N SER A 16 -21.44 -0.54 -4.47
CA SER A 16 -22.36 0.59 -4.46
C SER A 16 -21.84 1.72 -3.56
N HIS A 17 -21.14 2.70 -4.16
CA HIS A 17 -21.14 4.14 -3.84
C HIS A 17 -20.23 4.86 -4.87
N ALA A 18 -20.76 5.10 -6.07
CA ALA A 18 -19.99 5.49 -7.25
C ALA A 18 -19.81 7.01 -7.42
N THR A 19 -18.57 7.46 -7.27
CA THR A 19 -17.97 8.57 -8.04
C THR A 19 -16.60 8.08 -8.54
N GLY A 20 -16.60 7.04 -9.38
CA GLY A 20 -15.38 6.51 -9.98
C GLY A 20 -14.95 7.37 -11.17
N VAL A 21 -13.67 7.74 -11.21
CA VAL A 21 -13.02 8.44 -12.33
C VAL A 21 -13.05 7.52 -13.57
N PRO A 22 -13.32 8.04 -14.79
CA PRO A 22 -13.41 7.26 -16.04
C PRO A 22 -12.24 6.29 -16.31
N THR A 23 -11.09 6.53 -15.68
CA THR A 23 -9.86 5.76 -15.83
C THR A 23 -9.96 4.36 -15.20
N THR A 24 -10.55 4.22 -14.02
CA THR A 24 -10.67 2.92 -13.34
C THR A 24 -11.57 1.96 -14.11
N ASP A 25 -12.62 2.47 -14.77
CA ASP A 25 -13.48 1.68 -15.64
C ASP A 25 -12.72 1.11 -16.85
N ARG A 26 -11.82 1.90 -17.45
CA ARG A 26 -11.00 1.43 -18.57
C ARG A 26 -10.02 0.35 -18.16
N ILE A 27 -9.41 0.48 -16.99
CA ILE A 27 -8.51 -0.55 -16.45
C ILE A 27 -9.28 -1.84 -16.20
N ALA A 28 -10.46 -1.77 -15.57
CA ALA A 28 -11.28 -2.93 -15.34
C ALA A 28 -11.66 -3.65 -16.65
N LEU A 29 -12.00 -2.89 -17.69
CA LEU A 29 -12.27 -3.46 -19.02
C LEU A 29 -11.04 -4.13 -19.65
N TRP A 30 -9.83 -3.59 -19.44
CA TRP A 30 -8.60 -4.24 -19.91
C TRP A 30 -8.34 -5.55 -19.18
N PHE A 31 -8.53 -5.58 -17.87
CA PHE A 31 -8.41 -6.81 -17.09
C PHE A 31 -9.44 -7.85 -17.54
N ASP A 32 -10.69 -7.46 -17.76
CA ASP A 32 -11.77 -8.33 -18.25
C ASP A 32 -11.51 -8.89 -19.66
N GLY A 33 -10.85 -8.11 -20.52
CA GLY A 33 -10.49 -8.55 -21.88
C GLY A 33 -9.33 -9.54 -21.95
N VAL A 34 -8.50 -9.63 -20.90
CA VAL A 34 -7.28 -10.46 -20.88
C VAL A 34 -7.41 -11.65 -19.92
N LEU A 35 -8.05 -11.45 -18.77
CA LEU A 35 -8.27 -12.48 -17.78
C LEU A 35 -9.50 -13.32 -18.16
N ASP A 36 -9.43 -14.62 -17.89
CA ASP A 36 -10.55 -15.53 -18.15
C ASP A 36 -11.57 -15.54 -16.98
N ASN A 37 -12.58 -16.40 -17.08
CA ASN A 37 -13.64 -16.52 -16.08
C ASN A 37 -13.15 -17.04 -14.70
N ALA A 38 -11.88 -17.44 -14.55
CA ALA A 38 -11.31 -17.81 -13.27
C ALA A 38 -10.95 -16.58 -12.41
N TYR A 39 -11.00 -15.37 -12.99
CA TYR A 39 -10.73 -14.13 -12.30
C TYR A 39 -12.01 -13.36 -11.97
N ALA A 40 -11.94 -12.55 -10.93
CA ALA A 40 -12.96 -11.59 -10.58
C ALA A 40 -12.32 -10.25 -10.20
N ALA A 41 -12.97 -9.15 -10.57
CA ALA A 41 -12.54 -7.81 -10.18
C ALA A 41 -13.66 -7.10 -9.40
N VAL A 42 -13.30 -6.50 -8.26
CA VAL A 42 -14.19 -5.68 -7.44
C VAL A 42 -13.59 -4.29 -7.36
N ARG A 43 -14.40 -3.25 -7.53
CA ARG A 43 -13.94 -1.86 -7.60
C ARG A 43 -14.41 -1.06 -6.39
N ASN A 44 -13.67 0.00 -6.05
CA ASN A 44 -13.97 0.93 -4.96
C ASN A 44 -14.25 0.21 -3.65
N VAL A 45 -13.38 -0.73 -3.30
CA VAL A 45 -13.56 -1.57 -2.10
C VAL A 45 -13.10 -0.78 -0.88
N THR A 46 -14.02 -0.51 0.04
CA THR A 46 -13.65 -0.01 1.37
C THR A 46 -13.60 -1.19 2.33
N LEU A 47 -12.40 -1.56 2.77
CA LEU A 47 -12.27 -2.60 3.80
C LEU A 47 -12.65 -2.01 5.17
N PRO A 48 -13.20 -2.81 6.08
CA PRO A 48 -13.44 -2.33 7.44
C PRO A 48 -12.12 -1.94 8.11
N ASN A 49 -12.10 -0.75 8.73
CA ASN A 49 -10.90 -0.11 9.29
C ASN A 49 -9.86 0.38 8.27
N ALA A 50 -10.10 0.27 6.95
CA ALA A 50 -9.24 0.95 5.98
C ALA A 50 -9.48 2.47 6.03
N GLU A 51 -8.41 3.24 5.93
CA GLU A 51 -8.49 4.71 5.89
C GLU A 51 -8.96 5.20 4.52
N THR A 52 -8.65 4.46 3.46
CA THR A 52 -8.99 4.80 2.08
C THR A 52 -9.59 3.61 1.35
N ALA A 53 -10.45 3.90 0.38
CA ALA A 53 -10.93 2.88 -0.55
C ALA A 53 -9.76 2.35 -1.41
N ILE A 54 -9.83 1.07 -1.76
CA ILE A 54 -8.98 0.42 -2.74
C ILE A 54 -9.67 0.55 -4.08
N ASP A 55 -8.98 1.12 -5.09
CA ASP A 55 -9.60 1.40 -6.39
C ASP A 55 -10.09 0.12 -7.07
N MET A 56 -9.29 -0.94 -7.02
CA MET A 56 -9.64 -2.24 -7.58
C MET A 56 -8.97 -3.38 -6.83
N ILE A 57 -9.71 -4.46 -6.57
CA ILE A 57 -9.18 -5.74 -6.11
C ILE A 57 -9.43 -6.78 -7.20
N VAL A 58 -8.36 -7.42 -7.68
CA VAL A 58 -8.43 -8.54 -8.61
C VAL A 58 -8.17 -9.83 -7.84
N ILE A 59 -9.01 -10.83 -8.03
CA ILE A 59 -8.98 -12.12 -7.35
C ILE A 59 -8.86 -13.18 -8.43
N GLY A 60 -7.93 -14.11 -8.29
CA GLY A 60 -7.80 -15.23 -9.23
C GLY A 60 -6.98 -16.38 -8.67
N PRO A 61 -6.73 -17.42 -9.48
CA PRO A 61 -6.02 -18.60 -9.03
C PRO A 61 -4.65 -18.31 -8.40
N PRO A 62 -3.82 -17.39 -8.91
CA PRO A 62 -2.50 -17.15 -8.31
C PRO A 62 -2.54 -16.32 -7.03
N GLY A 63 -3.61 -15.54 -6.78
CA GLY A 63 -3.67 -14.67 -5.62
C GLY A 63 -4.70 -13.54 -5.74
N ILE A 64 -4.47 -12.48 -4.95
CA ILE A 64 -5.33 -11.32 -4.81
C ILE A 64 -4.47 -10.05 -4.91
N TRP A 65 -4.82 -9.15 -5.82
CA TRP A 65 -4.08 -7.91 -6.07
C TRP A 65 -4.94 -6.72 -5.68
N ALA A 66 -4.49 -5.97 -4.67
CA ALA A 66 -5.02 -4.65 -4.33
C ALA A 66 -4.31 -3.60 -5.20
N ILE A 67 -5.04 -3.05 -6.17
CA ILE A 67 -4.54 -2.14 -7.19
C ILE A 67 -5.00 -0.73 -6.87
N TYR A 68 -4.02 0.17 -6.86
CA TYR A 68 -4.18 1.61 -6.66
C TYR A 68 -3.79 2.29 -7.95
N VAL A 69 -4.64 3.19 -8.42
CA VAL A 69 -4.50 3.84 -9.70
C VAL A 69 -3.96 5.24 -9.47
N GLU A 70 -2.74 5.49 -9.93
CA GLU A 70 -2.14 6.82 -9.95
C GLU A 70 -2.37 7.45 -11.32
N THR A 71 -3.07 8.58 -11.34
CA THR A 71 -3.40 9.31 -12.57
C THR A 71 -2.50 10.51 -12.82
N ASP A 72 -1.70 10.90 -11.83
CA ASP A 72 -0.87 12.08 -11.94
C ASP A 72 0.41 11.80 -12.76
N SER A 73 0.73 12.70 -13.69
CA SER A 73 1.98 12.67 -14.44
C SER A 73 3.16 13.14 -13.59
N GLY A 74 4.37 12.65 -13.90
CA GLY A 74 5.58 13.10 -13.21
C GLY A 74 6.67 12.04 -13.11
N GLN A 75 7.76 12.40 -12.44
CA GLN A 75 8.81 11.46 -12.08
C GLN A 75 8.66 11.10 -10.61
N TYR A 76 8.50 9.82 -10.33
CA TYR A 76 8.32 9.27 -9.01
C TYR A 76 9.51 8.39 -8.64
N LYS A 77 9.82 8.33 -7.36
CA LYS A 77 10.86 7.47 -6.82
C LYS A 77 10.44 6.89 -5.49
N ILE A 78 10.66 5.59 -5.31
CA ILE A 78 10.53 4.98 -3.98
C ILE A 78 11.90 4.91 -3.31
N GLU A 79 12.00 5.39 -2.07
CA GLU A 79 13.22 5.33 -1.27
C GLU A 79 12.90 4.91 0.17
N GLY A 80 13.20 3.65 0.49
CA GLY A 80 12.77 3.03 1.74
C GLY A 80 11.24 2.92 1.79
N ASN A 81 10.64 3.64 2.74
CA ASN A 81 9.18 3.75 2.89
C ASN A 81 8.62 5.08 2.36
N ASN A 82 9.45 5.92 1.73
CA ASN A 82 9.00 7.20 1.18
C ASN A 82 8.62 7.03 -0.29
N PHE A 83 7.48 7.60 -0.66
CA PHE A 83 7.09 7.81 -2.03
C PHE A 83 7.35 9.28 -2.39
N LEU A 84 8.31 9.49 -3.29
CA LEU A 84 8.81 10.81 -3.65
C LEU A 84 8.33 11.19 -5.05
N ALA A 85 7.97 12.45 -5.26
CA ALA A 85 7.70 13.01 -6.58
C ALA A 85 8.75 14.10 -6.90
N TRP A 86 9.15 14.21 -8.17
CA TRP A 86 10.05 15.25 -8.64
C TRP A 86 9.31 16.59 -8.70
N ASP A 87 9.75 17.53 -7.87
CA ASP A 87 9.28 18.90 -7.91
C ASP A 87 10.20 19.74 -8.81
N SER A 88 9.65 20.23 -9.92
CA SER A 88 10.39 21.01 -10.91
C SER A 88 10.76 22.42 -10.43
N ALA A 89 10.02 22.99 -9.48
CA ALA A 89 10.27 24.32 -8.93
C ALA A 89 11.51 24.31 -8.02
N VAL A 90 11.63 23.30 -7.16
CA VAL A 90 12.80 23.13 -6.27
C VAL A 90 13.87 22.19 -6.83
N ARG A 91 13.65 21.63 -8.03
CA ARG A 91 14.56 20.72 -8.76
C ARG A 91 15.08 19.56 -7.90
N ARG A 92 14.20 18.91 -7.15
CA ARG A 92 14.52 17.75 -6.31
C ARG A 92 13.29 16.89 -6.07
N TYR A 93 13.55 15.65 -5.65
CA TYR A 93 12.51 14.78 -5.13
C TYR A 93 11.99 15.27 -3.77
N VAL A 94 10.67 15.32 -3.60
CA VAL A 94 9.96 15.71 -2.38
C VAL A 94 9.02 14.58 -2.00
N ALA A 95 8.93 14.27 -0.70
CA ALA A 95 7.99 13.27 -0.21
C ALA A 95 6.54 13.74 -0.38
N LEU A 96 5.69 12.85 -0.91
CA LEU A 96 4.26 13.12 -0.98
C LEU A 96 3.62 13.01 0.41
N SER A 97 2.66 13.91 0.66
CA SER A 97 1.82 13.90 1.86
C SER A 97 0.37 14.08 1.44
N PRO A 98 -0.51 13.07 1.63
CA PRO A 98 -0.22 11.77 2.24
C PRO A 98 0.75 10.91 1.42
N ASN A 99 1.42 9.95 2.06
CA ASN A 99 2.35 9.02 1.41
C ASN A 99 1.59 7.81 0.85
N PRO A 100 1.43 7.67 -0.49
CA PRO A 100 0.63 6.58 -1.06
C PRO A 100 1.13 5.18 -0.67
N LEU A 101 2.44 5.03 -0.47
CA LEU A 101 3.04 3.76 -0.09
C LEU A 101 2.60 3.32 1.33
N GLU A 102 2.45 4.25 2.26
CA GLU A 102 2.01 3.94 3.62
C GLU A 102 0.55 3.48 3.64
N HIS A 103 -0.31 4.19 2.91
CA HIS A 103 -1.73 3.85 2.77
C HIS A 103 -1.90 2.46 2.14
N LEU A 104 -1.11 2.19 1.10
CA LEU A 104 -1.10 0.92 0.40
C LEU A 104 -0.70 -0.24 1.31
N LEU A 105 0.43 -0.11 2.01
CA LEU A 105 0.91 -1.14 2.94
C LEU A 105 -0.05 -1.35 4.11
N TYR A 106 -0.69 -0.29 4.59
CA TYR A 106 -1.72 -0.38 5.63
C TYR A 106 -2.92 -1.20 5.14
N ASN A 107 -3.47 -0.86 3.97
CA ASN A 107 -4.62 -1.54 3.39
C ASN A 107 -4.28 -2.99 3.00
N GLU A 108 -3.05 -3.29 2.57
CA GLU A 108 -2.57 -4.66 2.38
C GLU A 108 -2.59 -5.45 3.68
N ALA A 109 -2.11 -4.86 4.79
CA ALA A 109 -2.14 -5.51 6.09
C ALA A 109 -3.58 -5.79 6.55
N GLN A 110 -4.51 -4.85 6.31
CA GLN A 110 -5.94 -5.07 6.56
C GLN A 110 -6.50 -6.20 5.69
N LEU A 111 -6.21 -6.19 4.38
CA LEU A 111 -6.63 -7.23 3.45
C LEU A 111 -6.09 -8.60 3.86
N ARG A 112 -4.83 -8.70 4.29
CA ARG A 112 -4.24 -9.94 4.80
C ARG A 112 -4.92 -10.44 6.07
N GLY A 113 -5.18 -9.55 7.02
CA GLY A 113 -5.93 -9.87 8.24
C GLY A 113 -7.32 -10.40 7.91
N TRP A 114 -7.97 -9.74 6.95
CA TRP A 114 -9.29 -10.08 6.43
C TRP A 114 -9.31 -11.45 5.75
N LEU A 115 -8.35 -11.73 4.86
CA LEU A 115 -8.20 -13.03 4.21
C LEU A 115 -7.95 -14.16 5.23
N ASN A 116 -7.07 -13.91 6.19
CA ASN A 116 -6.78 -14.88 7.25
C ASN A 116 -8.03 -15.23 8.07
N ALA A 117 -8.86 -14.23 8.41
CA ALA A 117 -10.11 -14.44 9.12
C ALA A 117 -11.15 -15.21 8.28
N ALA A 118 -11.12 -15.06 6.96
CA ALA A 118 -11.92 -15.84 6.02
C ALA A 118 -11.38 -17.27 5.76
N GLY A 119 -10.30 -17.67 6.43
CA GLY A 119 -9.65 -18.97 6.23
C GLY A 119 -8.90 -19.09 4.91
N LEU A 120 -8.50 -17.96 4.32
CA LEU A 120 -7.73 -17.86 3.08
C LEU A 120 -6.25 -17.63 3.40
N PRO A 121 -5.32 -18.07 2.52
CA PRO A 121 -3.89 -17.90 2.76
C PRO A 121 -3.53 -16.40 2.78
N PRO A 122 -2.99 -15.86 3.89
CA PRO A 122 -2.72 -14.42 4.01
C PRO A 122 -1.65 -13.92 3.04
N ASN A 123 -0.75 -14.80 2.61
CA ASN A 123 0.34 -14.46 1.69
C ASN A 123 -0.13 -14.34 0.22
N SER A 124 -1.42 -14.50 -0.06
CA SER A 124 -1.98 -14.34 -1.40
C SER A 124 -2.30 -12.88 -1.77
N ALA A 125 -2.25 -11.95 -0.80
CA ALA A 125 -2.49 -10.53 -1.06
C ALA A 125 -1.20 -9.80 -1.45
N HIS A 126 -1.29 -9.05 -2.56
CA HIS A 126 -0.23 -8.23 -3.13
C HIS A 126 -0.73 -6.81 -3.41
N SER A 127 0.14 -5.84 -3.16
CA SER A 127 -0.13 -4.43 -3.43
C SER A 127 0.51 -3.97 -4.74
N VAL A 128 -0.27 -3.22 -5.53
CA VAL A 128 0.14 -2.73 -6.84
C VAL A 128 -0.22 -1.25 -6.96
N ILE A 129 0.73 -0.42 -7.40
CA ILE A 129 0.46 0.94 -7.90
C ILE A 129 0.55 0.91 -9.41
N LEU A 130 -0.51 1.34 -10.07
CA LEU A 130 -0.65 1.35 -11.52
C LEU A 130 -0.75 2.81 -11.99
N PHE A 131 0.24 3.25 -12.77
CA PHE A 131 0.31 4.61 -13.29
C PHE A 131 -0.32 4.68 -14.67
N THR A 132 -1.36 5.48 -14.85
CA THR A 132 -2.12 5.53 -16.11
C THR A 132 -1.69 6.63 -17.07
N ASP A 133 -1.00 7.64 -16.56
CA ASP A 133 -0.52 8.74 -17.38
C ASP A 133 0.78 8.34 -18.11
N ASN A 134 0.86 8.60 -19.41
CA ASN A 134 2.00 8.20 -20.24
C ASN A 134 3.29 8.95 -19.90
N ASP A 135 3.20 10.11 -19.25
CA ASP A 135 4.33 10.90 -18.80
C ASP A 135 4.80 10.50 -17.39
N ALA A 136 4.11 9.57 -16.73
CA ALA A 136 4.54 9.01 -15.46
C ALA A 136 5.78 8.12 -15.64
N ARG A 137 6.83 8.42 -14.88
CA ARG A 137 8.07 7.64 -14.80
C ARG A 137 8.32 7.28 -13.36
N VAL A 138 8.70 6.04 -13.10
CA VAL A 138 8.89 5.55 -11.73
C VAL A 138 10.24 4.87 -11.65
N ASP A 139 11.14 5.47 -10.88
CA ASP A 139 12.45 4.90 -10.60
C ASP A 139 12.41 4.14 -9.28
N SER A 140 12.76 2.85 -9.34
CA SER A 140 12.85 1.88 -8.24
C SER A 140 11.55 1.15 -7.85
N SER A 141 11.70 -0.12 -7.42
CA SER A 141 10.68 -0.86 -6.66
C SER A 141 11.33 -1.35 -5.36
N ASN A 142 10.65 -1.24 -4.21
CA ASN A 142 11.21 -1.70 -2.93
C ASN A 142 10.92 -3.20 -2.63
N GLY A 143 10.38 -3.94 -3.60
CA GLY A 143 9.99 -5.35 -3.45
C GLY A 143 8.71 -5.59 -2.63
N ALA A 144 8.32 -4.67 -1.73
CA ALA A 144 7.07 -4.78 -0.97
C ALA A 144 5.85 -4.36 -1.78
N VAL A 145 6.02 -3.40 -2.70
CA VAL A 145 4.97 -2.94 -3.61
C VAL A 145 5.43 -3.07 -5.05
N ARG A 146 4.53 -3.58 -5.89
CA ARG A 146 4.75 -3.65 -7.32
C ARG A 146 4.30 -2.35 -7.99
N LEU A 147 5.16 -1.79 -8.83
CA LEU A 147 4.88 -0.57 -9.59
C LEU A 147 4.73 -0.95 -11.06
N ILE A 148 3.63 -0.53 -11.66
CA ILE A 148 3.29 -0.80 -13.06
C ILE A 148 3.19 0.54 -13.77
N GLY A 149 4.14 0.82 -14.65
CA GLY A 149 4.12 2.02 -15.47
C GLY A 149 3.08 1.93 -16.60
N PRO A 150 2.79 3.05 -17.27
CA PRO A 150 1.78 3.12 -18.33
C PRO A 150 2.03 2.14 -19.48
N ASN A 151 3.30 1.89 -19.81
CA ASN A 151 3.71 0.97 -20.88
C ASN A 151 3.48 -0.51 -20.53
N ASP A 152 3.40 -0.84 -19.25
CA ASP A 152 3.29 -2.21 -18.75
C ASP A 152 1.85 -2.59 -18.36
N ILE A 153 0.91 -1.63 -18.37
CA ILE A 153 -0.49 -1.89 -17.97
C ILE A 153 -1.11 -3.01 -18.80
N SER A 154 -0.89 -3.01 -20.12
CA SER A 154 -1.52 -3.98 -21.01
C SER A 154 -0.97 -5.40 -20.88
N THR A 155 0.28 -5.54 -20.42
CA THR A 155 0.93 -6.84 -20.26
C THR A 155 0.73 -7.41 -18.85
N TYR A 156 0.48 -6.55 -17.86
CA TYR A 156 0.39 -6.95 -16.46
C TYR A 156 -0.68 -8.02 -16.16
N PRO A 157 -1.91 -7.98 -16.71
CA PRO A 157 -2.88 -9.06 -16.52
C PRO A 157 -2.37 -10.42 -17.05
N MET A 158 -1.59 -10.43 -18.15
CA MET A 158 -0.99 -11.66 -18.66
C MET A 158 0.09 -12.22 -17.72
N GLU A 159 0.83 -11.33 -17.04
CA GLU A 159 1.82 -11.74 -16.04
C GLU A 159 1.15 -12.31 -14.79
N ILE A 160 0.01 -11.74 -14.38
CA ILE A 160 -0.85 -12.34 -13.35
C ILE A 160 -1.26 -13.74 -13.79
N ALA A 161 -1.82 -13.88 -14.99
CA ALA A 161 -2.34 -15.15 -15.51
C ALA A 161 -1.30 -16.27 -15.61
N ARG A 162 -0.01 -15.94 -15.72
CA ARG A 162 1.09 -16.92 -15.81
C ARG A 162 1.61 -17.40 -14.45
N GLN A 163 1.19 -16.79 -13.35
CA GLN A 163 1.65 -17.19 -12.02
C GLN A 163 1.02 -18.53 -11.60
N PRO A 164 1.73 -19.36 -10.80
CA PRO A 164 1.18 -20.62 -10.31
C PRO A 164 -0.09 -20.41 -9.49
N ALA A 165 -1.09 -21.28 -9.67
CA ALA A 165 -2.31 -21.24 -8.89
C ALA A 165 -2.06 -21.63 -7.42
N ILE A 166 -2.50 -20.76 -6.51
CA ILE A 166 -2.45 -20.94 -5.04
C ILE A 166 -3.86 -21.10 -4.47
N LEU A 167 -4.83 -20.40 -5.05
CA LEU A 167 -6.25 -20.42 -4.67
C LEU A 167 -7.01 -21.40 -5.57
N ASP A 168 -7.82 -22.26 -4.95
CA ASP A 168 -8.81 -23.05 -5.65
C ASP A 168 -10.08 -22.23 -5.95
N GLU A 169 -10.96 -22.77 -6.79
CA GLU A 169 -12.19 -22.10 -7.19
C GLU A 169 -13.04 -21.70 -5.96
N ALA A 170 -13.18 -22.61 -4.99
CA ALA A 170 -13.93 -22.36 -3.76
C ALA A 170 -13.34 -21.19 -2.93
N ALA A 171 -12.02 -21.06 -2.87
CA ALA A 171 -11.34 -19.96 -2.23
C ALA A 171 -11.57 -18.63 -2.96
N ILE A 172 -11.54 -18.63 -4.30
CA ILE A 172 -11.87 -17.46 -5.13
C ILE A 172 -13.31 -17.02 -4.86
N GLU A 173 -14.27 -17.95 -4.81
CA GLU A 173 -15.67 -17.61 -4.54
C GLU A 173 -15.85 -17.03 -3.13
N ARG A 174 -15.20 -17.62 -2.13
CA ARG A 174 -15.23 -17.10 -0.75
C ARG A 174 -14.62 -15.70 -0.66
N ALA A 175 -13.46 -15.49 -1.29
CA ALA A 175 -12.80 -14.19 -1.33
C ALA A 175 -13.69 -13.14 -2.01
N PHE A 176 -14.22 -13.46 -3.19
CA PHE A 176 -15.09 -12.56 -3.94
C PHE A 176 -16.37 -12.22 -3.18
N ALA A 177 -17.05 -13.22 -2.63
CA ALA A 177 -18.30 -13.01 -1.91
C ALA A 177 -18.10 -12.18 -0.65
N ALA A 178 -17.00 -12.40 0.05
CA ALA A 178 -16.70 -11.65 1.27
C ALA A 178 -16.23 -10.21 0.93
N ILE A 179 -15.40 -9.99 -0.11
CA ILE A 179 -15.00 -8.63 -0.55
C ILE A 179 -16.21 -7.85 -1.04
N SER A 180 -17.05 -8.46 -1.88
CA SER A 180 -18.18 -7.78 -2.53
C SER A 180 -19.30 -7.40 -1.55
N ARG A 181 -19.50 -8.17 -0.48
CA ARG A 181 -20.53 -7.86 0.52
C ARG A 181 -20.06 -6.84 1.55
N GLY A 182 -18.75 -6.64 1.70
CA GLY A 182 -18.19 -5.88 2.83
C GLY A 182 -18.51 -6.49 4.21
N GLU A 183 -19.16 -7.66 4.24
CA GLU A 183 -19.54 -8.39 5.44
C GLU A 183 -18.34 -9.19 5.92
N LEU A 184 -17.69 -8.65 6.94
CA LEU A 184 -16.70 -9.36 7.72
C LEU A 184 -17.40 -10.42 8.60
N PRO A 185 -16.86 -11.64 8.75
CA PRO A 185 -16.93 -12.27 10.06
C PRO A 185 -16.25 -11.30 11.05
N GLU A 186 -16.90 -10.96 12.17
CA GLU A 186 -16.31 -10.08 13.20
C GLU A 186 -14.88 -10.52 13.50
N MET A 187 -13.91 -9.81 12.93
CA MET A 187 -12.53 -10.05 13.24
C MET A 187 -12.30 -9.52 14.65
N PRO A 188 -11.62 -10.26 15.54
CA PRO A 188 -11.07 -9.63 16.72
C PRO A 188 -10.19 -8.50 16.22
N ALA A 189 -10.55 -7.26 16.59
CA ALA A 189 -9.92 -6.04 16.11
C ALA A 189 -8.40 -6.25 16.07
N PRO A 190 -7.73 -5.95 14.92
CA PRO A 190 -6.28 -6.04 14.86
C PRO A 190 -5.76 -5.37 16.11
N ARG A 191 -5.03 -6.11 16.95
CA ARG A 191 -4.33 -5.49 18.07
C ARG A 191 -3.31 -4.60 17.38
N LEU A 192 -3.69 -3.34 17.12
CA LEU A 192 -2.77 -2.30 16.72
C LEU A 192 -1.65 -2.43 17.73
N LYS A 193 -0.48 -2.86 17.27
CA LYS A 193 0.71 -2.82 18.11
C LYS A 193 0.74 -1.36 18.55
N PRO A 194 0.54 -1.04 19.84
CA PRO A 194 0.38 0.33 20.27
C PRO A 194 1.50 1.13 19.63
N PRO A 195 1.21 2.29 19.00
CA PRO A 195 2.22 3.07 18.29
C PRO A 195 3.43 3.07 19.19
N ALA A 196 4.56 2.57 18.68
CA ALA A 196 5.75 2.35 19.48
C ALA A 196 5.92 3.64 20.29
N ARG A 197 5.74 3.54 21.63
CA ARG A 197 5.76 4.73 22.49
C ARG A 197 6.99 5.50 22.04
N PRO A 198 6.88 6.78 21.65
CA PRO A 198 8.02 7.55 21.16
C PRO A 198 9.14 7.28 22.14
N GLY A 199 10.19 6.60 21.67
CA GLY A 199 11.11 5.89 22.55
C GLY A 199 11.67 6.87 23.55
N GLY A 200 11.13 6.85 24.77
CA GLY A 200 11.65 7.67 25.85
C GLY A 200 13.10 7.26 26.01
N PHE A 201 13.99 8.24 26.10
CA PHE A 201 15.40 7.95 26.32
C PHE A 201 15.56 7.04 27.53
N GLU A 202 16.31 5.95 27.38
CA GLU A 202 16.62 5.09 28.50
C GLU A 202 17.36 5.91 29.57
N PRO A 203 17.24 5.56 30.87
CA PRO A 203 17.93 6.29 31.94
C PRO A 203 19.45 6.46 31.71
N ARG A 204 20.07 5.52 30.99
CA ARG A 204 21.49 5.59 30.59
C ARG A 204 21.74 6.69 29.56
N GLN A 205 20.83 6.85 28.60
CA GLN A 205 20.92 7.92 27.59
C GLN A 205 20.75 9.29 28.24
N TRP A 206 19.87 9.41 29.24
CA TRP A 206 19.77 10.62 30.06
C TRP A 206 21.05 10.93 30.84
N ALA A 207 21.69 9.92 31.43
CA ALA A 207 22.97 10.11 32.12
C ALA A 207 24.08 10.58 31.17
N VAL A 208 24.14 10.03 29.95
CA VAL A 208 25.10 10.45 28.92
C VAL A 208 24.84 11.89 28.48
N LEU A 209 23.57 12.25 28.23
CA LEU A 209 23.21 13.63 27.88
C LEU A 209 23.52 14.63 29.00
N ALA A 210 23.26 14.26 30.26
CA ALA A 210 23.60 15.08 31.42
C ALA A 210 25.12 15.27 31.57
N ALA A 211 25.90 14.20 31.37
CA ALA A 211 27.36 14.27 31.40
C ALA A 211 27.93 15.16 30.28
N LEU A 212 27.41 15.03 29.05
CA LEU A 212 27.78 15.88 27.92
C LEU A 212 27.42 17.35 28.16
N ALA A 213 26.26 17.63 28.75
CA ALA A 213 25.85 18.99 29.11
C ALA A 213 26.78 19.60 30.17
N LEU A 214 27.12 18.83 31.21
CA LEU A 214 27.99 19.28 32.29
C LEU A 214 29.43 19.52 31.81
N LEU A 215 29.94 18.66 30.92
CA LEU A 215 31.22 18.87 30.25
C LEU A 215 31.24 20.19 29.47
N ASN A 216 30.21 20.48 28.67
CA ASN A 216 30.11 21.73 27.92
C ASN A 216 30.09 22.96 28.84
N ILE A 217 29.37 22.90 29.97
CA ILE A 217 29.34 23.98 30.96
C ILE A 217 30.73 24.20 31.57
N CYS A 218 31.47 23.13 31.91
CA CYS A 218 32.83 23.23 32.44
C CYS A 218 33.81 23.86 31.45
N VAL A 219 33.74 23.47 30.17
CA VAL A 219 34.62 24.02 29.13
C VAL A 219 34.35 25.52 28.92
N LEU A 220 33.08 25.91 28.83
CA LEU A 220 32.70 27.32 28.68
C LEU A 220 33.08 28.15 29.91
N GLY A 221 32.81 27.64 31.12
CA GLY A 221 33.18 28.31 32.37
C GLY A 221 34.70 28.50 32.51
N GLY A 222 35.48 27.47 32.18
CA GLY A 222 36.94 27.54 32.17
C GLY A 222 37.48 28.55 31.16
N ALA A 223 36.91 28.58 29.95
CA ALA A 223 37.28 29.56 28.93
C ALA A 223 36.97 31.00 29.38
N CYS A 224 35.79 31.25 29.95
CA CYS A 224 35.42 32.57 30.47
C CYS A 224 36.35 33.02 31.61
N ALA A 225 36.68 32.13 32.55
CA ALA A 225 37.59 32.43 33.66
C ALA A 225 39.01 32.74 33.16
N LEU A 226 39.50 31.99 32.17
CA LEU A 226 40.81 32.23 31.56
C LEU A 226 40.86 33.60 30.86
N VAL A 227 39.83 33.95 30.09
CA VAL A 227 39.75 35.28 29.44
C VAL A 227 39.73 36.41 30.48
N ALA A 228 38.96 36.25 31.56
CA ALA A 228 38.92 37.24 32.64
C ALA A 228 40.27 37.38 33.37
N TYR A 229 41.03 36.28 33.49
CA TYR A 229 42.36 36.29 34.07
C TYR A 229 43.40 36.98 33.17
N LEU A 230 43.36 36.72 31.85
CA LEU A 230 44.28 37.33 30.89
C LEU A 230 44.06 38.83 30.69
N ASN A 231 42.87 39.34 31.05
CA ASN A 231 42.51 40.75 30.91
C ASN A 231 42.73 41.56 32.22
N ARG A 232 43.35 40.96 33.24
CA ARG A 232 43.82 41.65 34.46
C ARG A 232 45.32 41.86 34.39
#